data_AF-A0A0D9RUH2-F1
#
_entry.id   AF-A0A0D9RUH2-F1
#
_cell.length_a   1.000
_cell.length_b   1.000
_cell.length_c   1.000
_cell.angle_alpha   90.00
_cell.angle_beta   90.00
_cell.angle_gamma   90.00
#
_symmetry.space_group_name_H-M   'P 1'
#
loop_
_entity.id
_entity.type
_entity.pdbx_description
1 polymer ?
#
loop_
_entity_poly.entity_id
_entity_poly.type
_entity_poly.pdbx_seq_one_letter_code
_entity_poly.pdbx_strand_id
1 'polypeptide(L)'
;MGPRFQSPACGQRPRRSAPSRAGSLLLLLLLKPAGCWGAGEAPGALSTADPANQSTRCAPKATCPSGWPRLPQQATTTQTLPSTTQTLPSTTIATQSPVSEGKVDPYHSCGFSYEQDLTLRDPEAMARRWPWMVSVQANGTHICAGTIIASHWVVTVAHCLTRRDVIYSVRVGSPWIDQMTQTASDVLVLQVIVHSKYRAQRFWSWVGQANDIGLLKLKQALKYSKYVRPICLPGTDYVVKDHSLCTVTGWGLSKADGMWPQFRTIQEKEVIILNNKDCDNFYHNFTKIPNLVRIIKSQMICAEDTRREQFCYELTGEPLVCSMEGTWYLVGLVSWGAGCQKSEAPPIYLHIASYQNWIWDCLSGEALALPAPSRALLLALPLPLSLLAAL
;
A
#
# COMPACT_ATOMS: atom_id res chain seq x y z
N MET A 1 20.21 -3.32 24.30
CA MET A 1 20.19 -1.88 23.97
C MET A 1 20.17 -1.76 22.44
N GLY A 2 19.00 -1.54 21.85
CA GLY A 2 18.84 -1.32 20.41
C GLY A 2 19.12 0.14 20.03
N PRO A 3 19.47 0.43 18.77
CA PRO A 3 19.79 1.79 18.34
C PRO A 3 18.55 2.69 18.42
N ARG A 4 18.74 3.94 18.86
CA ARG A 4 17.70 4.98 18.89
C ARG A 4 17.19 5.23 17.46
N PHE A 5 15.87 5.17 17.29
CA PHE A 5 15.16 5.60 16.08
C PHE A 5 15.36 7.10 15.87
N GLN A 6 16.17 7.49 14.90
CA GLN A 6 16.04 8.78 14.23
C GLN A 6 15.36 8.50 12.90
N SER A 7 14.16 9.02 12.68
CA SER A 7 13.54 9.01 11.35
C SER A 7 14.25 10.06 10.50
N PRO A 8 15.10 9.67 9.53
CA PRO A 8 15.70 10.65 8.64
C PRO A 8 14.61 11.13 7.67
N ALA A 9 14.52 12.45 7.51
CA ALA A 9 13.61 13.07 6.55
C ALA A 9 14.35 13.26 5.22
N CYS A 10 13.79 12.76 4.12
CA CYS A 10 14.26 13.15 2.78
C CYS A 10 13.76 14.56 2.44
N GLY A 11 14.65 15.38 1.87
CA GLY A 11 14.31 16.61 1.14
C GLY A 11 13.47 17.63 1.89
N GLN A 12 14.11 18.55 2.64
CA GLN A 12 13.51 19.86 2.92
C GLN A 12 14.48 20.98 2.52
N ARG A 13 14.12 21.74 1.47
CA ARG A 13 14.69 23.09 1.30
C ARG A 13 14.20 23.95 2.47
N PRO A 14 15.10 24.63 3.23
CA PRO A 14 14.69 25.50 4.32
C PRO A 14 13.89 26.68 3.76
N ARG A 15 12.64 26.84 4.21
CA ARG A 15 11.92 28.12 4.05
C ARG A 15 12.59 29.14 4.97
N ARG A 16 13.03 30.27 4.39
CA ARG A 16 13.46 31.45 5.16
C ARG A 16 12.31 31.90 6.06
N SER A 17 12.46 31.73 7.36
CA SER A 17 11.57 32.29 8.37
C SER A 17 11.87 33.78 8.56
N ALA A 18 10.91 34.64 8.23
CA ALA A 18 10.88 36.01 8.73
C ALA A 18 10.52 35.99 10.23
N PRO A 19 11.08 36.87 11.08
CA PRO A 19 10.85 36.81 12.51
C PRO A 19 9.44 37.34 12.85
N SER A 20 8.62 36.50 13.48
CA SER A 20 7.37 36.89 14.12
C SER A 20 7.66 37.55 15.47
N ARG A 21 7.12 38.76 15.67
CA ARG A 21 7.13 39.48 16.95
C ARG A 21 6.42 38.65 18.02
N ALA A 22 7.13 38.43 19.14
CA ALA A 22 6.58 37.85 20.35
C ALA A 22 5.67 38.87 21.05
N GLY A 23 4.39 38.51 21.23
CA GLY A 23 3.47 39.20 22.13
C GLY A 23 3.20 38.30 23.33
N SER A 24 3.73 38.71 24.48
CA SER A 24 3.45 38.12 25.79
C SER A 24 2.00 38.34 26.18
N LEU A 25 1.31 37.28 26.64
CA LEU A 25 0.11 37.42 27.47
C LEU A 25 0.12 36.35 28.55
N LEU A 26 0.14 36.84 29.79
CA LEU A 26 0.14 36.11 31.05
C LEU A 26 -1.19 35.39 31.29
N LEU A 27 -1.05 34.19 31.87
CA LEU A 27 -1.80 33.57 32.98
C LEU A 27 -3.20 34.12 33.33
N LEU A 28 -4.19 33.23 33.41
CA LEU A 28 -5.17 33.18 34.50
C LEU A 28 -5.59 31.73 34.76
N LEU A 29 -5.09 31.20 35.88
CA LEU A 29 -5.54 29.99 36.56
C LEU A 29 -6.82 30.30 37.34
N LEU A 30 -7.85 29.46 37.23
CA LEU A 30 -8.90 29.37 38.25
C LEU A 30 -9.12 27.89 38.63
N LEU A 31 -9.25 27.72 39.94
CA LEU A 31 -9.30 26.49 40.72
C LEU A 31 -10.67 25.78 40.67
N LYS A 32 -10.64 24.48 40.99
CA LYS A 32 -11.75 23.50 41.13
C LYS A 32 -12.78 23.87 42.23
N PRO A 33 -13.90 23.12 42.39
CA PRO A 33 -13.93 21.81 43.11
C PRO A 33 -14.81 20.75 42.37
N ALA A 34 -14.48 19.44 42.35
CA ALA A 34 -14.69 18.41 43.38
C ALA A 34 -16.13 18.33 43.94
N GLY A 35 -16.87 17.29 43.52
CA GLY A 35 -18.16 16.87 44.08
C GLY A 35 -18.41 15.39 43.76
N CYS A 36 -18.53 14.58 44.81
CA CYS A 36 -18.81 13.14 44.83
C CYS A 36 -20.31 12.83 45.06
N TRP A 37 -20.64 11.52 44.99
CA TRP A 37 -21.91 10.78 45.26
C TRP A 37 -22.69 10.39 44.01
N GLY A 38 -23.20 9.16 43.84
CA GLY A 38 -23.23 7.89 44.61
C GLY A 38 -23.63 6.78 43.62
N ALA A 39 -23.11 5.56 43.69
CA ALA A 39 -23.62 4.40 44.46
C ALA A 39 -25.11 4.02 44.19
N GLY A 40 -25.32 2.79 43.70
CA GLY A 40 -26.60 2.11 43.49
C GLY A 40 -26.43 0.97 42.46
N GLU A 41 -25.86 -0.16 42.88
CA GLU A 41 -26.54 -1.42 43.25
C GLU A 41 -26.91 -2.33 42.06
N ALA A 42 -26.19 -3.46 42.00
CA ALA A 42 -26.62 -4.72 41.40
C ALA A 42 -27.35 -5.56 42.47
N PRO A 43 -28.23 -6.50 42.06
CA PRO A 43 -27.92 -7.94 42.22
C PRO A 43 -28.48 -8.77 41.04
N GLY A 44 -28.13 -10.04 40.80
CA GLY A 44 -27.30 -11.03 41.47
C GLY A 44 -26.84 -12.08 40.41
N ALA A 45 -25.69 -12.72 40.64
CA ALA A 45 -25.55 -14.10 41.12
C ALA A 45 -26.06 -15.16 40.12
N LEU A 46 -25.18 -15.89 39.42
CA LEU A 46 -24.37 -17.05 39.83
C LEU A 46 -25.04 -18.35 39.34
N SER A 47 -24.41 -19.04 38.38
CA SER A 47 -24.39 -20.50 38.40
C SER A 47 -23.16 -21.00 37.65
N THR A 48 -22.31 -21.71 38.39
CA THR A 48 -21.14 -22.46 37.96
C THR A 48 -21.45 -23.95 38.13
N ALA A 49 -21.17 -24.77 37.12
CA ALA A 49 -20.64 -26.14 37.19
C ALA A 49 -20.60 -26.68 35.74
N ASP A 50 -19.44 -26.84 35.10
CA ASP A 50 -18.46 -27.95 35.17
C ASP A 50 -18.77 -29.14 34.22
N PRO A 51 -17.77 -29.94 33.81
CA PRO A 51 -17.56 -30.30 32.42
C PRO A 51 -17.79 -31.79 32.14
N ALA A 52 -18.04 -32.14 30.87
CA ALA A 52 -18.00 -33.52 30.41
C ALA A 52 -17.28 -33.62 29.06
N ASN A 53 -16.11 -34.25 29.14
CA ASN A 53 -15.32 -34.83 28.07
C ASN A 53 -16.03 -36.08 27.55
N GLN A 54 -16.16 -36.28 26.23
CA GLN A 54 -15.87 -37.58 25.59
C GLN A 54 -15.97 -37.57 24.07
N SER A 55 -14.97 -38.21 23.47
CA SER A 55 -14.86 -38.55 22.06
C SER A 55 -15.82 -39.67 21.68
N THR A 56 -16.45 -39.58 20.51
CA THR A 56 -17.01 -40.77 19.85
C THR A 56 -16.90 -40.67 18.31
N ARG A 57 -15.97 -41.45 17.74
CA ARG A 57 -16.08 -42.07 16.40
C ARG A 57 -16.89 -43.37 16.60
N CYS A 58 -17.72 -43.93 15.71
CA CYS A 58 -17.70 -43.99 14.25
C CYS A 58 -19.05 -44.53 13.68
N ALA A 59 -19.35 -44.14 12.42
CA ALA A 59 -19.89 -44.94 11.30
C ALA A 59 -21.40 -45.37 11.29
N PRO A 60 -21.89 -45.96 10.17
CA PRO A 60 -22.15 -45.35 8.86
C PRO A 60 -23.64 -45.53 8.45
N LYS A 61 -24.08 -44.78 7.43
CA LYS A 61 -25.44 -44.73 6.83
C LYS A 61 -26.44 -43.84 7.57
N ALA A 62 -26.54 -42.59 7.11
CA ALA A 62 -27.77 -41.81 7.19
C ALA A 62 -27.91 -40.97 5.92
N THR A 63 -28.96 -41.27 5.17
CA THR A 63 -29.41 -40.58 3.96
C THR A 63 -29.98 -39.21 4.35
N CYS A 64 -29.52 -38.13 3.73
CA CYS A 64 -30.11 -36.80 3.89
C CYS A 64 -30.86 -36.36 2.62
N PRO A 65 -32.00 -35.65 2.75
CA PRO A 65 -32.85 -35.29 1.63
C PRO A 65 -32.34 -34.05 0.89
N SER A 66 -32.66 -34.03 -0.41
CA SER A 66 -32.34 -33.01 -1.40
C SER A 66 -33.24 -31.78 -1.32
N GLY A 67 -32.66 -30.60 -1.58
CA GLY A 67 -33.38 -29.49 -2.20
C GLY A 67 -32.74 -28.14 -1.92
N TRP A 68 -32.10 -27.52 -2.91
CA TRP A 68 -32.15 -26.10 -3.33
C TRP A 68 -31.43 -25.96 -4.70
N PRO A 69 -31.75 -24.96 -5.54
CA PRO A 69 -31.72 -25.07 -7.01
C PRO A 69 -30.37 -24.77 -7.68
N ARG A 70 -30.11 -25.49 -8.78
CA ARG A 70 -29.05 -25.23 -9.78
C ARG A 70 -29.54 -24.24 -10.83
N LEU A 71 -28.70 -23.26 -11.17
CA LEU A 71 -28.82 -22.43 -12.38
C LEU A 71 -27.88 -22.96 -13.49
N PRO A 72 -28.22 -22.77 -14.78
CA PRO A 72 -27.81 -23.63 -15.88
C PRO A 72 -26.42 -23.34 -16.46
N GLN A 73 -25.72 -24.43 -16.82
CA GLN A 73 -24.54 -24.43 -17.69
C GLN A 73 -24.97 -24.36 -19.16
N GLN A 74 -24.32 -23.51 -19.95
CA GLN A 74 -24.53 -23.36 -21.39
C GLN A 74 -23.54 -24.28 -22.14
N ALA A 75 -24.09 -25.13 -23.01
CA ALA A 75 -23.36 -26.15 -23.74
C ALA A 75 -22.61 -25.59 -24.96
N THR A 76 -21.39 -26.10 -25.17
CA THR A 76 -20.56 -25.91 -26.35
C THR A 76 -21.04 -26.82 -27.48
N THR A 77 -21.28 -26.28 -28.66
CA THR A 77 -21.56 -27.06 -29.88
C THR A 77 -20.34 -27.05 -30.79
N THR A 78 -19.75 -28.22 -30.99
CA THR A 78 -18.67 -28.48 -31.95
C THR A 78 -19.27 -28.75 -33.33
N GLN A 79 -18.81 -28.03 -34.36
CA GLN A 79 -19.04 -28.39 -35.76
C GLN A 79 -17.70 -28.61 -36.46
N THR A 80 -17.56 -29.81 -37.02
CA THR A 80 -16.51 -30.29 -37.93
C THR A 80 -16.94 -30.13 -39.38
N LEU A 81 -16.01 -29.76 -40.27
CA LEU A 81 -16.04 -30.03 -41.72
C LEU A 81 -14.57 -30.03 -42.26
N PRO A 82 -14.27 -30.55 -43.47
CA PRO A 82 -13.25 -31.58 -43.64
C PRO A 82 -12.05 -31.10 -44.47
N SER A 83 -10.98 -31.89 -44.43
CA SER A 83 -9.76 -31.68 -45.20
C SER A 83 -9.93 -32.02 -46.68
N THR A 84 -9.35 -31.22 -47.58
CA THR A 84 -9.03 -31.65 -48.95
C THR A 84 -7.69 -31.05 -49.38
N THR A 85 -6.81 -31.94 -49.82
CA THR A 85 -5.46 -31.70 -50.33
C THR A 85 -5.52 -31.08 -51.74
N GLN A 86 -4.70 -30.07 -52.04
CA GLN A 86 -4.29 -29.73 -53.41
C GLN A 86 -3.01 -28.89 -53.44
N THR A 87 -2.26 -29.07 -54.53
CA THR A 87 -0.82 -28.90 -54.71
C THR A 87 -0.40 -27.50 -55.23
N LEU A 88 0.88 -27.15 -55.03
CA LEU A 88 1.60 -25.91 -55.39
C LEU A 88 1.51 -25.50 -56.89
N PRO A 89 1.75 -24.21 -57.22
CA PRO A 89 3.08 -23.88 -57.78
C PRO A 89 3.70 -22.56 -57.27
N SER A 90 5.03 -22.55 -57.31
CA SER A 90 5.96 -21.52 -56.84
C SER A 90 5.89 -20.20 -57.63
N THR A 91 6.09 -19.07 -56.95
CA THR A 91 6.66 -17.86 -57.59
C THR A 91 7.53 -17.09 -56.60
N THR A 92 8.78 -16.91 -56.97
CA THR A 92 9.86 -16.26 -56.24
C THR A 92 9.78 -14.75 -56.41
N ILE A 93 9.70 -13.96 -55.34
CA ILE A 93 10.07 -12.52 -55.34
C ILE A 93 10.83 -12.20 -54.05
N ALA A 94 11.92 -11.46 -54.23
CA ALA A 94 13.01 -11.26 -53.29
C ALA A 94 12.71 -10.33 -52.11
N THR A 95 13.29 -10.72 -50.97
CA THR A 95 13.95 -9.92 -49.92
C THR A 95 13.50 -8.47 -49.68
N GLN A 96 12.76 -8.25 -48.60
CA GLN A 96 12.91 -7.06 -47.75
C GLN A 96 12.88 -7.50 -46.28
N SER A 97 13.95 -7.19 -45.56
CA SER A 97 14.11 -7.48 -44.13
C SER A 97 13.09 -6.71 -43.31
N PRO A 98 12.33 -7.34 -42.39
CA PRO A 98 11.54 -6.59 -41.43
C PRO A 98 12.49 -5.96 -40.40
N VAL A 99 12.33 -4.64 -40.26
CA VAL A 99 12.89 -3.80 -39.20
C VAL A 99 12.68 -4.49 -37.86
N SER A 100 13.75 -4.67 -37.10
CA SER A 100 13.72 -5.25 -35.76
C SER A 100 13.00 -4.29 -34.82
N GLU A 101 11.78 -4.65 -34.40
CA GLU A 101 11.20 -4.13 -33.18
C GLU A 101 12.18 -4.44 -32.03
N GLY A 102 12.64 -3.38 -31.37
CA GLY A 102 13.60 -3.47 -30.28
C GLY A 102 13.09 -4.39 -29.18
N LYS A 103 13.76 -5.52 -28.99
CA LYS A 103 13.53 -6.44 -27.88
C LYS A 103 13.98 -5.74 -26.60
N VAL A 104 13.05 -5.09 -25.90
CA VAL A 104 13.29 -4.51 -24.57
C VAL A 104 13.70 -5.64 -23.63
N ASP A 105 14.88 -5.49 -23.03
CA ASP A 105 15.47 -6.52 -22.17
C ASP A 105 14.55 -6.78 -20.95
N PRO A 106 13.99 -8.00 -20.79
CA PRO A 106 13.05 -8.32 -19.71
C PRO A 106 13.66 -8.17 -18.32
N TYR A 107 14.98 -8.05 -18.18
CA TYR A 107 15.66 -7.98 -16.89
C TYR A 107 15.64 -6.59 -16.24
N HIS A 108 15.34 -5.52 -16.99
CA HIS A 108 15.35 -4.14 -16.47
C HIS A 108 13.97 -3.44 -16.48
N SER A 109 12.91 -4.10 -16.94
CA SER A 109 11.57 -3.50 -17.00
C SER A 109 10.76 -3.67 -15.71
N CYS A 110 10.22 -2.55 -15.21
CA CYS A 110 9.20 -2.51 -14.17
C CYS A 110 7.81 -2.81 -14.74
N GLY A 111 6.81 -3.04 -13.88
CA GLY A 111 5.40 -3.06 -14.28
C GLY A 111 4.99 -4.25 -15.15
N PHE A 112 5.84 -5.27 -15.27
CA PHE A 112 5.58 -6.47 -16.06
C PHE A 112 4.90 -7.55 -15.21
N SER A 113 3.74 -8.02 -15.66
CA SER A 113 3.02 -9.17 -15.12
C SER A 113 3.37 -10.42 -15.93
N TYR A 114 3.74 -11.52 -15.25
CA TYR A 114 4.07 -12.78 -15.91
C TYR A 114 2.86 -13.64 -16.26
N GLU A 115 1.74 -13.45 -15.55
CA GLU A 115 0.53 -14.22 -15.74
C GLU A 115 -0.53 -13.37 -16.44
N GLN A 116 -0.67 -13.61 -17.75
CA GLN A 116 -1.59 -12.86 -18.61
C GLN A 116 -2.97 -13.53 -18.73
N ASP A 117 -3.09 -14.83 -18.40
CA ASP A 117 -4.39 -15.52 -18.45
C ASP A 117 -5.23 -15.15 -17.23
N LEU A 118 -6.16 -14.23 -17.41
CA LEU A 118 -7.06 -13.73 -16.36
C LEU A 118 -7.98 -14.80 -15.75
N THR A 119 -8.13 -15.97 -16.36
CA THR A 119 -8.97 -17.07 -15.85
C THR A 119 -8.29 -17.85 -14.73
N LEU A 120 -6.95 -17.84 -14.68
CA LEU A 120 -6.19 -18.48 -13.61
C LEU A 120 -6.27 -17.62 -12.34
N ARG A 121 -6.86 -18.19 -11.29
CA ARG A 121 -7.10 -17.56 -9.98
C ARG A 121 -6.43 -18.29 -8.82
N ASP A 122 -5.67 -19.35 -9.10
CA ASP A 122 -4.94 -20.06 -8.06
C ASP A 122 -3.86 -19.15 -7.42
N PRO A 123 -3.44 -19.44 -6.17
CA PRO A 123 -2.48 -18.59 -5.48
C PRO A 123 -1.18 -18.39 -6.25
N GLU A 124 -0.69 -19.40 -6.98
CA GLU A 124 0.57 -19.29 -7.70
C GLU A 124 0.44 -18.38 -8.91
N ALA A 125 -0.66 -18.48 -9.67
CA ALA A 125 -1.00 -17.54 -10.73
C ALA A 125 -1.10 -16.10 -10.21
N MET A 126 -1.74 -15.87 -9.06
CA MET A 126 -1.82 -14.54 -8.45
C MET A 126 -0.44 -13.96 -8.10
N ALA A 127 0.48 -14.78 -7.56
CA ALA A 127 1.84 -14.34 -7.25
C ALA A 127 2.64 -13.97 -8.51
N ARG A 128 2.39 -14.64 -9.65
CA ARG A 128 3.01 -14.29 -10.94
C ARG A 128 2.37 -13.09 -11.61
N ARG A 129 1.07 -12.86 -11.36
CA ARG A 129 0.34 -11.70 -11.90
C ARG A 129 0.72 -10.40 -11.20
N TRP A 130 0.93 -10.48 -9.88
CA TRP A 130 1.18 -9.32 -9.03
C TRP A 130 2.54 -9.43 -8.31
N PRO A 131 3.67 -9.56 -9.06
CA PRO A 131 4.98 -9.89 -8.49
C PRO A 131 5.61 -8.75 -7.65
N TRP A 132 4.99 -7.57 -7.62
CA TRP A 132 5.38 -6.43 -6.78
C TRP A 132 4.70 -6.45 -5.41
N MET A 133 3.70 -7.30 -5.18
CA MET A 133 3.00 -7.39 -3.91
C MET A 133 3.89 -7.97 -2.82
N VAL A 134 3.87 -7.32 -1.65
CA VAL A 134 4.63 -7.79 -0.49
C VAL A 134 3.83 -7.64 0.80
N SER A 135 4.13 -8.50 1.76
CA SER A 135 3.60 -8.40 3.13
C SER A 135 4.64 -7.67 3.98
N VAL A 136 4.30 -6.46 4.44
CA VAL A 136 5.10 -5.70 5.40
C VAL A 136 4.80 -6.26 6.78
N GLN A 137 5.86 -6.64 7.49
CA GLN A 137 5.76 -7.32 8.77
C GLN A 137 6.43 -6.53 9.88
N ALA A 138 5.86 -6.60 11.08
CA ALA A 138 6.50 -6.18 12.32
C ALA A 138 6.62 -7.39 13.24
N ASN A 139 7.85 -7.70 13.68
CA ASN A 139 8.15 -8.90 14.48
C ASN A 139 7.59 -10.19 13.85
N GLY A 140 7.68 -10.32 12.52
CA GLY A 140 7.22 -11.48 11.76
C GLY A 140 5.71 -11.56 11.52
N THR A 141 4.91 -10.62 12.05
CA THR A 141 3.46 -10.57 11.81
C THR A 141 3.14 -9.56 10.72
N HIS A 142 2.30 -9.95 9.76
CA HIS A 142 1.77 -9.03 8.75
C HIS A 142 1.06 -7.85 9.42
N ILE A 143 1.40 -6.65 9.00
CA ILE A 143 0.72 -5.43 9.45
C ILE A 143 0.06 -4.68 8.30
N CYS A 144 0.67 -4.70 7.12
CA CYS A 144 0.26 -3.91 5.96
C CYS A 144 0.73 -4.57 4.67
N ALA A 145 0.08 -4.24 3.56
CA ALA A 145 0.63 -4.50 2.24
C ALA A 145 1.72 -3.47 1.91
N GLY A 146 2.57 -3.83 0.96
CA GLY A 146 3.53 -2.92 0.35
C GLY A 146 3.75 -3.26 -1.11
N THR A 147 4.54 -2.45 -1.78
CA THR A 147 4.81 -2.60 -3.21
C THR A 147 6.28 -2.40 -3.53
N ILE A 148 6.87 -3.35 -4.26
CA ILE A 148 8.25 -3.26 -4.73
C ILE A 148 8.34 -2.18 -5.81
N ILE A 149 9.20 -1.19 -5.62
CA ILE A 149 9.43 -0.11 -6.59
C ILE A 149 10.87 -0.12 -7.13
N ALA A 150 11.81 -0.75 -6.41
CA ALA A 150 13.16 -1.03 -6.88
C ALA A 150 13.79 -2.17 -6.06
N SER A 151 14.99 -2.63 -6.44
CA SER A 151 15.64 -3.83 -5.87
C SER A 151 15.87 -3.75 -4.36
N HIS A 152 16.01 -2.56 -3.80
CA HIS A 152 16.18 -2.34 -2.36
C HIS A 152 15.00 -1.58 -1.73
N TRP A 153 13.92 -1.34 -2.46
CA TRP A 153 12.93 -0.35 -2.07
C TRP A 153 11.50 -0.87 -2.20
N VAL A 154 10.79 -0.78 -1.09
CA VAL A 154 9.36 -1.04 -0.98
C VAL A 154 8.68 0.23 -0.51
N VAL A 155 7.58 0.60 -1.18
CA VAL A 155 6.69 1.67 -0.73
C VAL A 155 5.48 1.06 -0.01
N THR A 156 5.03 1.74 1.04
CA THR A 156 3.82 1.41 1.80
C THR A 156 3.30 2.71 2.42
N VAL A 157 2.34 2.62 3.33
CA VAL A 157 1.77 3.78 4.01
C VAL A 157 2.46 4.07 5.34
N ALA A 158 2.52 5.35 5.70
CA ALA A 158 3.31 5.83 6.83
C ALA A 158 2.80 5.28 8.17
N HIS A 159 1.48 5.19 8.33
CA HIS A 159 0.88 4.82 9.61
C HIS A 159 1.27 3.40 10.07
N CYS A 160 1.53 2.48 9.13
CA CYS A 160 2.08 1.14 9.39
C CYS A 160 3.47 1.16 10.06
N LEU A 161 4.22 2.23 9.81
CA LEU A 161 5.65 2.34 10.11
C LEU A 161 5.92 3.17 11.37
N THR A 162 4.89 3.45 12.17
CA THR A 162 4.97 4.31 13.36
C THR A 162 5.22 3.56 14.66
N ARG A 163 5.20 2.21 14.64
CA ARG A 163 5.42 1.39 15.82
C ARG A 163 6.88 1.50 16.27
N ARG A 164 7.09 1.69 17.57
CA ARG A 164 8.42 1.70 18.19
C ARG A 164 8.81 0.30 18.62
N ASP A 165 10.12 0.05 18.72
CA ASP A 165 10.67 -1.18 19.28
C ASP A 165 10.23 -2.47 18.56
N VAL A 166 10.01 -2.37 17.23
CA VAL A 166 9.71 -3.51 16.36
C VAL A 166 10.80 -3.70 15.31
N ILE A 167 11.00 -4.94 14.90
CA ILE A 167 11.83 -5.31 13.75
C ILE A 167 10.93 -5.39 12.53
N TYR A 168 11.19 -4.54 11.55
CA TYR A 168 10.48 -4.56 10.28
C TYR A 168 11.14 -5.55 9.30
N SER A 169 10.31 -6.35 8.64
CA SER A 169 10.69 -7.23 7.53
C SER A 169 9.66 -7.14 6.42
N VAL A 170 10.04 -7.59 5.23
CA VAL A 170 9.15 -7.68 4.08
C VAL A 170 9.19 -9.10 3.53
N ARG A 171 8.02 -9.74 3.44
CA ARG A 171 7.85 -11.01 2.73
C ARG A 171 7.56 -10.75 1.27
N VAL A 172 8.41 -11.26 0.39
CA VAL A 172 8.29 -11.16 -1.08
C VAL A 172 8.02 -12.53 -1.69
N GLY A 173 7.47 -12.57 -2.90
CA GLY A 173 7.37 -13.81 -3.69
C GLY A 173 6.39 -14.86 -3.17
N SER A 174 5.54 -14.48 -2.21
CA SER A 174 4.51 -15.36 -1.65
C SER A 174 3.11 -14.82 -1.99
N PRO A 175 2.19 -15.67 -2.47
CA PRO A 175 0.79 -15.30 -2.50
C PRO A 175 0.14 -15.38 -1.11
N TRP A 176 0.80 -16.02 -0.13
CA TRP A 176 0.26 -16.27 1.19
C TRP A 176 0.70 -15.22 2.19
N ILE A 177 -0.23 -14.78 3.03
CA ILE A 177 0.05 -13.77 4.05
C ILE A 177 0.82 -14.31 5.25
N ASP A 178 0.55 -15.57 5.62
CA ASP A 178 0.96 -16.20 6.87
C ASP A 178 1.80 -17.47 6.67
N GLN A 179 1.96 -17.93 5.42
CA GLN A 179 2.73 -19.14 5.09
C GLN A 179 4.02 -18.82 4.34
N MET A 180 5.09 -19.57 4.65
CA MET A 180 6.33 -19.57 3.88
C MET A 180 6.24 -20.63 2.78
N THR A 181 6.31 -20.19 1.53
CA THR A 181 6.41 -21.07 0.36
C THR A 181 7.86 -21.13 -0.15
N GLN A 182 8.15 -22.04 -1.08
CA GLN A 182 9.48 -22.16 -1.68
C GLN A 182 9.91 -20.91 -2.46
N THR A 183 8.94 -20.11 -2.92
CA THR A 183 9.16 -18.84 -3.65
C THR A 183 9.24 -17.64 -2.71
N ALA A 184 8.86 -17.81 -1.44
CA ALA A 184 8.80 -16.75 -0.44
C ALA A 184 10.18 -16.46 0.15
N SER A 185 10.45 -15.18 0.42
CA SER A 185 11.62 -14.76 1.17
C SER A 185 11.28 -13.59 2.09
N ASP A 186 11.69 -13.68 3.35
CA ASP A 186 11.57 -12.60 4.31
C ASP A 186 12.89 -11.80 4.33
N VAL A 187 12.82 -10.53 3.96
CA VAL A 187 13.97 -9.63 3.88
C VAL A 187 13.87 -8.58 4.96
N LEU A 188 14.92 -8.46 5.79
CA LEU A 188 14.97 -7.44 6.84
C LEU A 188 15.01 -6.03 6.26
N VAL A 189 14.32 -5.11 6.91
CA VAL A 189 14.40 -3.68 6.61
C VAL A 189 15.64 -3.09 7.26
N LEU A 190 16.48 -2.42 6.46
CA LEU A 190 17.63 -1.65 6.93
C LEU A 190 17.20 -0.29 7.48
N GLN A 191 16.25 0.36 6.81
CA GLN A 191 15.84 1.72 7.14
C GLN A 191 14.37 1.95 6.85
N VAL A 192 13.68 2.56 7.81
CA VAL A 192 12.30 3.02 7.69
C VAL A 192 12.31 4.53 7.46
N ILE A 193 11.66 4.98 6.40
CA ILE A 193 11.58 6.40 6.05
C ILE A 193 10.11 6.79 5.94
N VAL A 194 9.66 7.66 6.84
CA VAL A 194 8.28 8.17 6.84
C VAL A 194 8.29 9.61 6.36
N HIS A 195 7.31 9.99 5.54
CA HIS A 195 7.19 11.36 5.08
C HIS A 195 7.09 12.35 6.25
N SER A 196 7.96 13.36 6.30
CA SER A 196 8.12 14.27 7.45
C SER A 196 6.86 15.06 7.83
N LYS A 197 5.95 15.28 6.86
CA LYS A 197 4.65 15.94 7.07
C LYS A 197 3.53 14.98 7.48
N TYR A 198 3.80 13.69 7.60
CA TYR A 198 2.85 12.73 8.13
C TYR A 198 2.56 13.02 9.61
N ARG A 199 1.29 12.91 10.00
CA ARG A 199 0.82 13.12 11.37
C ARG A 199 0.08 11.89 11.83
N ALA A 200 0.70 11.10 12.71
CA ALA A 200 0.15 9.84 13.21
C ALA A 200 -1.05 10.05 14.15
N GLN A 201 -1.04 11.14 14.93
CA GLN A 201 -2.11 11.46 15.87
C GLN A 201 -2.89 12.66 15.37
N ARG A 202 -4.19 12.46 15.08
CA ARG A 202 -5.16 13.53 14.90
C ARG A 202 -6.23 13.40 15.98
N PHE A 203 -6.35 14.43 16.80
CA PHE A 203 -7.24 14.44 17.96
C PHE A 203 -8.74 14.39 17.61
N TRP A 204 -9.14 14.77 16.37
CA TRP A 204 -10.55 15.08 16.06
C TRP A 204 -11.06 14.58 14.70
N SER A 205 -10.24 13.91 13.88
CA SER A 205 -10.74 13.39 12.59
C SER A 205 -9.86 12.27 12.05
N TRP A 206 -10.50 11.15 11.74
CA TRP A 206 -9.94 10.05 10.95
C TRP A 206 -9.93 10.36 9.43
N VAL A 207 -10.55 11.47 9.03
CA VAL A 207 -10.78 11.86 7.64
C VAL A 207 -9.69 12.83 7.16
N GLY A 208 -9.29 12.74 5.89
CA GLY A 208 -8.39 13.71 5.26
C GLY A 208 -6.93 13.61 5.73
N GLN A 209 -6.48 12.40 6.07
CA GLN A 209 -5.09 12.13 6.46
C GLN A 209 -4.18 12.16 5.23
N ALA A 210 -3.39 13.22 5.11
CA ALA A 210 -2.45 13.41 4.01
C ALA A 210 -1.03 12.98 4.39
N ASN A 211 -0.18 12.81 3.38
CA ASN A 211 1.22 12.42 3.51
C ASN A 211 1.41 11.05 4.17
N ASP A 212 0.43 10.15 4.05
CA ASP A 212 0.47 8.81 4.62
C ASP A 212 1.32 7.85 3.77
N ILE A 213 2.56 8.24 3.48
CA ILE A 213 3.49 7.47 2.64
C ILE A 213 4.79 7.17 3.40
N GLY A 214 5.27 5.94 3.23
CA GLY A 214 6.51 5.45 3.80
C GLY A 214 7.32 4.61 2.82
N LEU A 215 8.63 4.63 2.98
CA LEU A 215 9.58 3.80 2.24
C LEU A 215 10.33 2.89 3.20
N LEU A 216 10.56 1.67 2.75
CA LEU A 216 11.39 0.67 3.41
C LEU A 216 12.60 0.40 2.52
N LYS A 217 13.79 0.73 3.02
CA LYS A 217 15.05 0.31 2.41
C LYS A 217 15.39 -1.07 2.94
N LEU A 218 15.52 -2.04 2.05
CA LEU A 218 15.82 -3.43 2.39
C LEU A 218 17.32 -3.60 2.68
N LYS A 219 17.65 -4.53 3.58
CA LYS A 219 19.04 -4.86 3.95
C LYS A 219 19.78 -5.61 2.84
N GLN A 220 19.05 -6.29 1.95
CA GLN A 220 19.59 -7.02 0.82
C GLN A 220 18.79 -6.70 -0.44
N ALA A 221 19.46 -6.73 -1.59
CA ALA A 221 18.82 -6.57 -2.89
C ALA A 221 17.89 -7.75 -3.17
N LEU A 222 16.68 -7.46 -3.62
CA LEU A 222 15.76 -8.45 -4.15
C LEU A 222 16.31 -9.02 -5.46
N LYS A 223 16.32 -10.36 -5.56
CA LYS A 223 16.61 -11.05 -6.82
C LYS A 223 15.32 -11.14 -7.62
N TYR A 224 15.30 -10.51 -8.79
CA TYR A 224 14.11 -10.50 -9.63
C TYR A 224 13.83 -11.89 -10.21
N SER A 225 12.55 -12.22 -10.26
CA SER A 225 12.02 -13.50 -10.77
C SER A 225 10.60 -13.30 -11.27
N LYS A 226 9.94 -14.39 -11.68
CA LYS A 226 8.51 -14.37 -12.02
C LYS A 226 7.57 -14.03 -10.85
N TYR A 227 8.05 -14.08 -9.60
CA TYR A 227 7.26 -13.77 -8.39
C TYR A 227 7.70 -12.50 -7.67
N VAL A 228 8.84 -11.91 -8.08
CA VAL A 228 9.45 -10.76 -7.41
C VAL A 228 9.93 -9.79 -8.48
N ARG A 229 9.21 -8.68 -8.67
CA ARG A 229 9.54 -7.68 -9.69
C ARG A 229 9.00 -6.30 -9.28
N PRO A 230 9.68 -5.19 -9.58
CA PRO A 230 9.16 -3.87 -9.29
C PRO A 230 7.99 -3.49 -10.20
N ILE A 231 7.07 -2.69 -9.68
CA ILE A 231 6.07 -1.98 -10.48
C ILE A 231 6.65 -0.66 -11.01
N CYS A 232 6.12 -0.15 -12.12
CA CYS A 232 6.49 1.18 -12.58
C CYS A 232 5.85 2.26 -11.72
N LEU A 233 6.60 3.33 -11.47
CA LEU A 233 6.03 4.56 -10.92
C LEU A 233 5.59 5.44 -12.09
N PRO A 234 4.46 6.15 -11.97
CA PRO A 234 4.06 7.13 -12.97
C PRO A 234 5.12 8.25 -13.08
N GLY A 235 4.99 9.13 -14.09
CA GLY A 235 5.70 10.42 -14.17
C GLY A 235 4.95 11.53 -13.43
N THR A 236 5.56 12.69 -13.15
CA THR A 236 4.91 13.76 -12.36
C THR A 236 3.74 14.43 -13.09
N ASP A 237 3.74 14.31 -14.41
CA ASP A 237 2.74 14.75 -15.37
C ASP A 237 1.68 13.69 -15.66
N TYR A 238 1.85 12.47 -15.15
CA TYR A 238 0.88 11.40 -15.31
C TYR A 238 -0.40 11.71 -14.54
N VAL A 239 -1.51 11.74 -15.29
CA VAL A 239 -2.85 11.93 -14.75
C VAL A 239 -3.67 10.71 -15.11
N VAL A 240 -4.13 9.98 -14.09
CA VAL A 240 -5.14 8.96 -14.29
C VAL A 240 -6.46 9.66 -14.59
N LYS A 241 -7.08 9.30 -15.72
CA LYS A 241 -8.35 9.90 -16.12
C LYS A 241 -9.45 9.42 -15.19
N ASP A 242 -10.39 10.31 -14.88
CA ASP A 242 -11.63 9.94 -14.22
C ASP A 242 -12.32 8.80 -14.99
N HIS A 243 -12.98 7.91 -14.26
CA HIS A 243 -13.65 6.71 -14.78
C HIS A 243 -12.72 5.66 -15.43
N SER A 244 -11.40 5.79 -15.29
CA SER A 244 -10.48 4.72 -15.68
C SER A 244 -10.69 3.47 -14.82
N LEU A 245 -10.59 2.31 -15.45
CA LEU A 245 -10.62 1.03 -14.74
C LEU A 245 -9.21 0.69 -14.25
N CYS A 246 -9.09 0.43 -12.96
CA CYS A 246 -7.83 0.06 -12.31
C CYS A 246 -8.06 -1.14 -11.40
N THR A 247 -6.98 -1.74 -10.92
CA THR A 247 -7.02 -2.95 -10.11
C THR A 247 -6.43 -2.68 -8.73
N VAL A 248 -7.07 -3.19 -7.69
CA VAL A 248 -6.55 -3.25 -6.33
C VAL A 248 -6.22 -4.68 -6.01
N THR A 249 -5.10 -4.92 -5.33
CA THR A 249 -4.63 -6.27 -5.00
C THR A 249 -4.19 -6.36 -3.55
N GLY A 250 -4.50 -7.46 -2.88
CA GLY A 250 -4.12 -7.64 -1.46
C GLY A 250 -4.81 -8.80 -0.77
N TRP A 251 -4.59 -8.91 0.53
CA TRP A 251 -5.19 -9.92 1.40
C TRP A 251 -6.41 -9.35 2.13
N GLY A 252 -7.37 -8.82 1.37
CA GLY A 252 -8.53 -8.10 1.92
C GLY A 252 -9.42 -8.96 2.85
N LEU A 253 -10.54 -8.39 3.25
CA LEU A 253 -11.49 -9.04 4.15
C LEU A 253 -12.70 -9.55 3.37
N SER A 254 -12.96 -10.85 3.43
CA SER A 254 -14.13 -11.49 2.82
C SER A 254 -15.39 -11.22 3.62
N LYS A 255 -16.55 -11.00 3.01
CA LYS A 255 -17.82 -10.95 3.74
C LYS A 255 -18.35 -12.39 3.93
N ALA A 256 -18.19 -12.96 5.11
CA ALA A 256 -18.63 -14.32 5.42
C ALA A 256 -19.43 -14.34 6.74
N ASP A 257 -20.72 -14.68 6.68
CA ASP A 257 -21.60 -14.85 7.85
C ASP A 257 -21.59 -13.68 8.85
N GLY A 258 -21.56 -12.45 8.33
CA GLY A 258 -21.48 -11.22 9.14
C GLY A 258 -20.09 -10.92 9.72
N MET A 259 -19.11 -11.79 9.49
CA MET A 259 -17.70 -11.58 9.79
C MET A 259 -16.94 -11.09 8.55
N TRP A 260 -15.78 -10.50 8.80
CA TRP A 260 -14.86 -10.00 7.78
C TRP A 260 -13.48 -10.67 7.89
N PRO A 261 -13.36 -12.01 7.70
CA PRO A 261 -12.09 -12.70 7.82
C PRO A 261 -11.11 -12.29 6.71
N GLN A 262 -9.83 -12.20 7.08
CA GLN A 262 -8.75 -11.92 6.16
C GLN A 262 -8.51 -13.09 5.20
N PHE A 263 -8.38 -12.79 3.90
CA PHE A 263 -7.94 -13.80 2.93
C PHE A 263 -6.50 -14.22 3.21
N ARG A 264 -6.24 -15.53 3.14
CA ARG A 264 -4.88 -16.04 3.27
C ARG A 264 -4.05 -15.85 2.01
N THR A 265 -4.70 -15.71 0.85
CA THR A 265 -4.06 -15.57 -0.47
C THR A 265 -4.44 -14.25 -1.14
N ILE A 266 -3.55 -13.72 -1.99
CA ILE A 266 -3.79 -12.48 -2.74
C ILE A 266 -5.11 -12.58 -3.52
N GLN A 267 -5.96 -11.58 -3.34
CA GLN A 267 -7.14 -11.32 -4.16
C GLN A 267 -6.92 -10.07 -4.99
N GLU A 268 -7.59 -10.00 -6.14
CA GLU A 268 -7.63 -8.81 -7.00
C GLU A 268 -9.07 -8.35 -7.23
N LYS A 269 -9.25 -7.05 -7.41
CA LYS A 269 -10.53 -6.45 -7.74
C LYS A 269 -10.37 -5.22 -8.61
N GLU A 270 -11.24 -5.10 -9.59
CA GLU A 270 -11.34 -3.91 -10.41
C GLU A 270 -12.15 -2.82 -9.70
N VAL A 271 -11.68 -1.59 -9.83
CA VAL A 271 -12.27 -0.38 -9.26
C VAL A 271 -12.24 0.74 -10.30
N ILE A 272 -13.16 1.69 -10.18
CA ILE A 272 -13.31 2.79 -11.13
C ILE A 272 -12.81 4.07 -10.47
N ILE A 273 -11.89 4.79 -11.10
CA ILE A 273 -11.37 6.05 -10.57
C ILE A 273 -12.49 7.10 -10.51
N LEU A 274 -12.66 7.72 -9.34
CA LEU A 274 -13.64 8.76 -9.12
C LEU A 274 -13.02 10.14 -9.27
N ASN A 275 -13.81 11.08 -9.78
CA ASN A 275 -13.46 12.48 -9.74
C ASN A 275 -13.27 12.95 -8.29
N ASN A 276 -12.16 13.65 -8.02
CA ASN A 276 -11.85 14.10 -6.67
C ASN A 276 -12.91 15.03 -6.06
N LYS A 277 -13.63 15.82 -6.86
CA LYS A 277 -14.73 16.67 -6.39
C LYS A 277 -15.93 15.84 -5.96
N ASP A 278 -16.28 14.82 -6.73
CA ASP A 278 -17.41 13.93 -6.40
C ASP A 278 -17.11 13.12 -5.14
N CYS A 279 -15.87 12.65 -5.00
CA CYS A 279 -15.44 11.98 -3.78
C CYS A 279 -15.41 12.93 -2.56
N ASP A 280 -14.97 14.19 -2.73
CA ASP A 280 -15.03 15.20 -1.66
C ASP A 280 -16.47 15.46 -1.21
N ASN A 281 -17.39 15.66 -2.17
CA ASN A 281 -18.81 15.83 -1.90
C ASN A 281 -19.42 14.61 -1.19
N PHE A 282 -19.05 13.40 -1.60
CA PHE A 282 -19.49 12.17 -0.94
C PHE A 282 -19.07 12.17 0.53
N TYR A 283 -17.79 12.46 0.82
CA TYR A 283 -17.29 12.48 2.19
C TYR A 283 -17.89 13.61 3.02
N HIS A 284 -18.21 14.76 2.44
CA HIS A 284 -18.95 15.82 3.10
C HIS A 284 -20.34 15.36 3.53
N ASN A 285 -21.09 14.72 2.63
CA ASN A 285 -22.41 14.18 2.93
C ASN A 285 -22.34 13.07 4.00
N PHE A 286 -21.35 12.18 3.89
CA PHE A 286 -21.17 11.06 4.81
C PHE A 286 -20.78 11.50 6.23
N THR A 287 -19.86 12.47 6.35
CA THR A 287 -19.26 12.87 7.63
C THR A 287 -19.91 14.09 8.27
N LYS A 288 -20.79 14.79 7.53
CA LYS A 288 -21.40 16.07 7.91
C LYS A 288 -20.39 17.19 8.18
N ILE A 289 -19.16 17.05 7.66
CA ILE A 289 -18.16 18.12 7.71
C ILE A 289 -18.59 19.23 6.72
N PRO A 290 -18.50 20.53 7.08
CA PRO A 290 -18.88 21.62 6.18
C PRO A 290 -18.01 21.67 4.91
N ASN A 291 -18.61 21.95 3.75
CA ASN A 291 -17.95 22.07 2.43
C ASN A 291 -16.82 23.12 2.37
N LEU A 292 -16.72 24.02 3.37
CA LEU A 292 -15.59 24.95 3.48
C LEU A 292 -14.25 24.22 3.75
N VAL A 293 -14.31 23.02 4.33
CA VAL A 293 -13.12 22.25 4.70
C VAL A 293 -12.86 21.16 3.66
N ARG A 294 -11.94 21.41 2.72
CA ARG A 294 -11.57 20.40 1.72
C ARG A 294 -11.02 19.12 2.38
N ILE A 295 -11.72 17.99 2.17
CA ILE A 295 -11.37 16.69 2.73
C ILE A 295 -10.37 15.97 1.82
N ILE A 296 -10.71 15.86 0.54
CA ILE A 296 -9.95 15.16 -0.49
C ILE A 296 -8.98 16.15 -1.15
N LYS A 297 -7.69 15.97 -0.82
CA LYS A 297 -6.59 16.83 -1.28
C LYS A 297 -5.99 16.29 -2.57
N SER A 298 -5.16 17.09 -3.24
CA SER A 298 -4.49 16.67 -4.48
C SER A 298 -3.56 15.47 -4.31
N GLN A 299 -3.08 15.21 -3.09
CA GLN A 299 -2.26 14.04 -2.75
C GLN A 299 -3.10 12.77 -2.49
N MET A 300 -4.40 12.81 -2.75
CA MET A 300 -5.34 11.70 -2.57
C MET A 300 -6.05 11.42 -3.90
N ILE A 301 -6.41 10.16 -4.07
CA ILE A 301 -7.25 9.68 -5.17
C ILE A 301 -8.29 8.71 -4.60
N CYS A 302 -9.43 8.65 -5.26
CA CYS A 302 -10.60 7.92 -4.80
C CYS A 302 -11.03 6.95 -5.89
N ALA A 303 -11.52 5.78 -5.52
CA ALA A 303 -12.02 4.81 -6.47
C ALA A 303 -13.31 4.17 -5.94
N GLU A 304 -14.26 4.03 -6.84
CA GLU A 304 -15.50 3.31 -6.60
C GLU A 304 -15.24 1.81 -6.65
N ASP A 305 -15.79 1.12 -5.67
CA ASP A 305 -15.66 -0.32 -5.48
C ASP A 305 -17.03 -0.98 -5.61
N THR A 306 -17.42 -1.31 -6.84
CA THR A 306 -18.74 -1.86 -7.16
C THR A 306 -18.95 -3.28 -6.61
N ARG A 307 -17.87 -3.97 -6.23
CA ARG A 307 -17.90 -5.33 -5.65
C ARG A 307 -17.51 -5.35 -4.17
N ARG A 308 -17.61 -4.21 -3.48
CA ARG A 308 -17.29 -4.08 -2.04
C ARG A 308 -18.04 -5.07 -1.16
N GLU A 309 -19.27 -5.42 -1.54
CA GLU A 309 -20.10 -6.36 -0.80
C GLU A 309 -19.57 -7.79 -0.81
N GLN A 310 -18.78 -8.17 -1.82
CA GLN A 310 -18.16 -9.50 -1.89
C GLN A 310 -16.98 -9.59 -0.92
N PHE A 311 -16.09 -8.60 -1.00
CA PHE A 311 -14.98 -8.42 -0.08
C PHE A 311 -14.48 -6.98 -0.20
N CYS A 312 -13.74 -6.52 0.81
CA CYS A 312 -13.24 -5.16 0.84
C CYS A 312 -11.84 -5.09 1.43
N TYR A 313 -11.04 -4.11 0.97
CA TYR A 313 -9.71 -3.85 1.48
C TYR A 313 -9.82 -2.85 2.63
N GLU A 314 -9.78 -3.36 3.85
CA GLU A 314 -9.74 -2.56 5.08
C GLU A 314 -8.33 -2.45 5.68
N LEU A 315 -7.39 -3.18 5.09
CA LEU A 315 -5.99 -3.10 5.42
C LEU A 315 -5.36 -2.01 4.56
N THR A 316 -4.10 -1.75 4.88
CA THR A 316 -3.45 -0.50 4.55
C THR A 316 -2.19 -0.79 3.75
N GLY A 317 -1.98 -0.01 2.69
CA GLY A 317 -0.86 -0.19 1.76
C GLY A 317 -1.12 -1.08 0.55
N GLU A 318 -2.34 -1.56 0.32
CA GLU A 318 -2.68 -2.28 -0.91
C GLU A 318 -2.52 -1.35 -2.12
N PRO A 319 -1.83 -1.79 -3.18
CA PRO A 319 -1.64 -0.98 -4.36
C PRO A 319 -2.90 -0.90 -5.21
N LEU A 320 -3.18 0.32 -5.66
CA LEU A 320 -4.05 0.64 -6.77
C LEU A 320 -3.18 0.77 -8.01
N VAL A 321 -3.35 -0.14 -8.96
CA VAL A 321 -2.53 -0.25 -10.16
C VAL A 321 -3.39 -0.07 -11.41
N CYS A 322 -2.87 0.62 -12.40
CA CYS A 322 -3.56 0.81 -13.68
C CYS A 322 -2.63 0.34 -14.82
N SER A 323 -3.20 -0.34 -15.80
CA SER A 323 -2.47 -0.82 -16.97
C SER A 323 -2.52 0.22 -18.08
N MET A 324 -1.36 0.52 -18.68
CA MET A 324 -1.23 1.39 -19.83
C MET A 324 -0.30 0.70 -20.84
N GLU A 325 -0.83 0.40 -22.03
CA GLU A 325 -0.08 -0.25 -23.11
C GLU A 325 0.63 -1.55 -22.65
N GLY A 326 -0.04 -2.32 -21.77
CA GLY A 326 0.48 -3.58 -21.22
C GLY A 326 1.47 -3.42 -20.05
N THR A 327 1.78 -2.20 -19.63
CA THR A 327 2.64 -1.92 -18.46
C THR A 327 1.80 -1.46 -17.26
N TRP A 328 2.05 -2.04 -16.09
CA TRP A 328 1.37 -1.69 -14.85
C TRP A 328 2.09 -0.57 -14.10
N TYR A 329 1.32 0.45 -13.71
CA TYR A 329 1.78 1.60 -12.94
C TYR A 329 1.13 1.64 -11.57
N LEU A 330 1.91 2.00 -10.56
CA LEU A 330 1.41 2.24 -9.21
C LEU A 330 0.78 3.63 -9.11
N VAL A 331 -0.54 3.69 -9.07
CA VAL A 331 -1.30 4.94 -9.03
C VAL A 331 -1.57 5.39 -7.60
N GLY A 332 -1.83 4.43 -6.71
CA GLY A 332 -2.10 4.73 -5.32
C GLY A 332 -1.83 3.58 -4.38
N LEU A 333 -1.93 3.87 -3.07
CA LEU A 333 -1.92 2.88 -2.00
C LEU A 333 -3.11 3.17 -1.08
N VAL A 334 -3.85 2.13 -0.68
CA VAL A 334 -4.96 2.26 0.28
C VAL A 334 -4.42 2.91 1.56
N SER A 335 -5.01 4.05 1.94
CA SER A 335 -4.52 4.85 3.08
C SER A 335 -5.57 4.95 4.18
N TRP A 336 -6.79 5.39 3.88
CA TRP A 336 -7.86 5.52 4.87
C TRP A 336 -9.24 5.41 4.21
N GLY A 337 -10.28 5.16 5.01
CA GLY A 337 -11.65 5.08 4.54
C GLY A 337 -12.61 4.73 5.67
N ALA A 338 -13.91 4.67 5.37
CA ALA A 338 -14.93 4.36 6.37
C ALA A 338 -14.88 2.90 6.89
N GLY A 339 -14.13 2.03 6.22
CA GLY A 339 -14.11 0.59 6.48
C GLY A 339 -15.27 -0.17 5.82
N CYS A 340 -15.08 -1.47 5.62
CA CYS A 340 -15.98 -2.42 4.99
C CYS A 340 -17.33 -2.53 5.71
N GLN A 341 -17.39 -2.33 7.03
CA GLN A 341 -18.62 -2.53 7.82
C GLN A 341 -19.57 -1.32 7.86
N LYS A 342 -19.06 -0.10 7.64
CA LYS A 342 -19.74 1.11 8.14
C LYS A 342 -20.37 1.98 7.07
N SER A 343 -20.03 1.80 5.79
CA SER A 343 -20.54 2.65 4.70
C SER A 343 -20.16 2.12 3.32
N GLU A 344 -20.92 2.56 2.31
CA GLU A 344 -20.56 2.53 0.89
C GLU A 344 -19.45 3.53 0.53
N ALA A 345 -18.97 4.33 1.50
CA ALA A 345 -17.94 5.33 1.26
C ALA A 345 -16.70 4.75 0.55
N PRO A 346 -16.29 5.34 -0.59
CA PRO A 346 -15.19 4.82 -1.36
C PRO A 346 -13.88 4.92 -0.57
N PRO A 347 -13.01 3.91 -0.64
CA PRO A 347 -11.70 3.97 -0.02
C PRO A 347 -10.85 5.11 -0.61
N ILE A 348 -10.05 5.74 0.23
CA ILE A 348 -9.11 6.79 -0.17
C ILE A 348 -7.71 6.22 -0.25
N TYR A 349 -7.11 6.45 -1.40
CA TYR A 349 -5.74 6.10 -1.70
C TYR A 349 -4.88 7.36 -1.64
N LEU A 350 -3.63 7.21 -1.24
CA LEU A 350 -2.64 8.25 -1.53
C LEU A 350 -2.37 8.27 -3.04
N HIS A 351 -2.15 9.45 -3.61
CA HIS A 351 -1.88 9.61 -5.04
C HIS A 351 -0.37 9.64 -5.30
N ILE A 352 0.17 8.55 -5.87
CA ILE A 352 1.63 8.32 -5.97
C ILE A 352 2.34 9.40 -6.80
N ALA A 353 1.70 9.91 -7.86
CA ALA A 353 2.29 10.97 -8.67
C ALA A 353 2.59 12.25 -7.86
N SER A 354 1.80 12.52 -6.81
CA SER A 354 2.02 13.66 -5.92
C SER A 354 3.25 13.50 -5.00
N TYR A 355 3.80 12.30 -4.87
CA TYR A 355 4.93 11.99 -4.00
C TYR A 355 6.20 11.59 -4.75
N GLN A 356 6.20 11.60 -6.08
CA GLN A 356 7.36 11.16 -6.87
C GLN A 356 8.65 11.87 -6.53
N ASN A 357 8.63 13.21 -6.41
CA ASN A 357 9.84 13.96 -6.04
C ASN A 357 10.38 13.48 -4.69
N TRP A 358 9.50 13.28 -3.70
CA TRP A 358 9.90 12.77 -2.40
C TRP A 358 10.44 11.33 -2.47
N ILE A 359 9.83 10.46 -3.29
CA ILE A 359 10.33 9.10 -3.53
C ILE A 359 11.73 9.17 -4.17
N TRP A 360 11.92 9.97 -5.22
CA TRP A 360 13.19 10.10 -5.92
C TRP A 360 14.29 10.69 -5.04
N ASP A 361 14.00 11.71 -4.23
CA ASP A 361 14.95 12.28 -3.27
C ASP A 361 15.44 11.22 -2.25
N CYS A 362 14.56 10.31 -1.84
CA CYS A 362 14.95 9.21 -0.96
C CYS A 362 15.78 8.14 -1.68
N LEU A 363 15.41 7.81 -2.92
CA LEU A 363 16.07 6.78 -3.72
C LEU A 363 17.47 7.21 -4.19
N SER A 364 17.65 8.49 -4.53
CA SER A 364 18.93 9.07 -4.99
C SER A 364 19.96 9.24 -3.88
N GLY A 365 19.56 9.08 -2.62
CA GLY A 365 20.46 9.26 -1.47
C GLY A 365 20.82 10.73 -1.20
N GLU A 366 20.12 11.71 -1.80
CA GLU A 366 20.27 13.14 -1.44
C GLU A 366 19.92 13.43 0.04
N ALA A 367 19.35 12.46 0.75
CA ALA A 367 19.20 12.47 2.21
C ALA A 367 20.49 12.20 3.00
N LEU A 368 21.59 11.78 2.36
CA LEU A 368 22.88 11.48 3.02
C LEU A 368 23.89 12.62 2.95
N ALA A 369 23.61 13.69 2.20
CA ALA A 369 24.41 14.89 2.25
C ALA A 369 24.00 15.70 3.49
N LEU A 370 24.57 15.35 4.65
CA LEU A 370 24.84 16.38 5.66
C LEU A 370 25.50 17.55 4.92
N PRO A 371 25.05 18.81 5.09
CA PRO A 371 25.81 19.92 4.55
C PRO A 371 27.22 19.78 5.13
N ALA A 372 28.20 19.54 4.26
CA ALA A 372 29.60 19.56 4.64
C ALA A 372 29.80 20.81 5.50
N PRO A 373 30.48 20.72 6.66
CA PRO A 373 30.74 21.91 7.46
C PRO A 373 31.35 22.93 6.51
N SER A 374 30.66 24.06 6.36
CA SER A 374 31.03 25.06 5.40
C SER A 374 32.51 25.37 5.59
N ARG A 375 33.29 25.31 4.51
CA ARG A 375 34.70 25.74 4.49
C ARG A 375 34.90 27.17 5.03
N ALA A 376 33.83 27.91 5.29
CA ALA A 376 33.79 29.17 6.00
C ALA A 376 34.30 29.13 7.46
N LEU A 377 34.43 27.95 8.09
CA LEU A 377 34.98 27.83 9.46
C LEU A 377 36.48 27.48 9.51
N LEU A 378 37.19 27.43 8.38
CA LEU A 378 38.64 27.21 8.31
C LEU A 378 39.46 28.50 8.12
N LEU A 379 38.87 29.69 8.29
CA LEU A 379 39.59 30.97 8.24
C LEU A 379 39.89 31.59 9.62
N ALA A 380 39.79 30.82 10.70
CA ALA A 380 40.15 31.30 12.02
C ALA A 380 41.41 30.59 12.55
N LEU A 381 42.58 31.05 12.10
CA LEU A 381 43.90 30.93 12.76
C LEU A 381 44.94 31.70 11.91
N PRO A 382 45.95 32.39 12.48
CA PRO A 382 46.00 33.23 13.68
C PRO A 382 46.41 34.68 13.33
N LEU A 383 46.21 35.64 14.26
CA LEU A 383 46.83 36.97 14.17
C LEU A 383 48.37 36.85 14.14
N PRO A 384 49.09 37.73 13.41
CA PRO A 384 50.53 37.65 13.30
C PRO A 384 51.22 38.05 14.61
N LEU A 385 52.09 37.17 15.10
CA LEU A 385 53.13 37.42 16.11
C LEU A 385 54.15 38.46 15.59
N SER A 386 53.74 39.73 15.51
CA SER A 386 54.59 40.86 15.11
C SER A 386 54.41 42.09 16.00
N LEU A 387 54.11 41.85 17.28
CA LEU A 387 54.17 42.85 18.36
C LEU A 387 55.08 42.32 19.49
N LEU A 388 56.34 42.06 19.12
CA LEU A 388 57.48 41.94 20.03
C LEU A 388 58.65 42.69 19.38
N ALA A 389 58.44 43.98 19.15
CA ALA A 389 59.49 44.95 18.82
C ALA A 389 58.94 46.37 19.03
N ALA A 390 58.78 46.79 20.29
CA ALA A 390 58.97 48.17 20.76
C ALA A 390 58.48 48.30 22.22
N LEU A 391 59.43 48.69 23.08
CA LEU A 391 59.33 49.12 24.49
C LEU A 391 59.24 48.02 25.55
#